data_AF-A0A072TCS1-F1
#
_entry.id   AF-A0A072TCS1-F1
#
_cell.length_a   1.000
_cell.length_b   1.000
_cell.length_c   1.000
_cell.angle_alpha   90.00
_cell.angle_beta   90.00
_cell.angle_gamma   90.00
#
_symmetry.space_group_name_H-M   'P 1'
#
loop_
_entity.id
_entity.type
_entity.pdbx_description
1 polymer ?
#
loop_
_entity_poly.entity_id
_entity_poly.type
_entity_poly.pdbx_seq_one_letter_code
_entity_poly.pdbx_strand_id
1 'polypeptide(L)'
;MRLIRENAIEAYSWPIGASMHWLREVARRGPGYLTRIGLGTYVDPRQHGGKLTGRSEEDLIKLVEFNGEEFLFYPTRKLDVGIIRASSADEFGNLSFESEALMSSSLAIALAVKACGGRVIAQVQRITERRTRAVQDVKIPGVLVDHVVVDAEQLMVTDTPFDAAYLGGQPPTFNGLAPLPLTIDKVVARRAAREVPRETVSIFGFGASSDAPLTMWEDGLFEGDRINDYWMTTEHGTFGGLVMSGWQFSANLYPEALLDGLNQFDFINGGNCRFAALAFAQFDAAGNVNVSRFGAFNPGAGGFIDIAYNARDLIFTGTFTTAGLEAEIGAGGLNIAREGRVRKFVSEAEQITYPVMKNVRERGQTAKIITERAVFEVEPDGLVLTEVAKGIDVQRDVLEQMAFRPKRVAENLKLMEAELFAD
;
A
#
# COMPACT_ATOMS: atom_id res chain seq x y z
N MET A 1 12.22 -3.38 -13.42
CA MET A 1 12.66 -4.69 -12.88
C MET A 1 13.77 -5.39 -13.65
N ARG A 2 13.86 -5.33 -15.00
CA ARG A 2 14.90 -6.04 -15.77
C ARG A 2 16.33 -5.82 -15.25
N LEU A 3 16.74 -4.56 -15.09
CA LEU A 3 18.10 -4.22 -14.64
C LEU A 3 18.46 -4.76 -13.25
N ILE A 4 17.48 -4.83 -12.33
CA ILE A 4 17.66 -5.42 -11.00
C ILE A 4 17.88 -6.94 -11.12
N ARG A 5 17.03 -7.64 -11.89
CA ARG A 5 17.17 -9.10 -12.10
C ARG A 5 18.48 -9.48 -12.76
N GLU A 6 18.94 -8.65 -13.71
CA GLU A 6 20.20 -8.85 -14.42
C GLU A 6 21.42 -8.36 -13.63
N ASN A 7 21.23 -7.89 -12.38
CA ASN A 7 22.29 -7.32 -11.54
C ASN A 7 23.12 -6.25 -12.28
N ALA A 8 22.45 -5.42 -13.09
CA ALA A 8 23.06 -4.44 -13.98
C ALA A 8 23.23 -3.05 -13.32
N ILE A 9 22.55 -2.81 -12.20
CA ILE A 9 22.60 -1.57 -11.43
C ILE A 9 22.71 -1.88 -9.94
N GLU A 10 23.19 -0.93 -9.15
CA GLU A 10 22.93 -0.92 -7.71
C GLU A 10 21.46 -0.58 -7.48
N ALA A 11 20.80 -1.33 -6.59
CA ALA A 11 19.43 -1.07 -6.22
C ALA A 11 19.17 -1.35 -4.74
N TYR A 12 18.45 -0.43 -4.12
CA TYR A 12 17.98 -0.50 -2.75
C TYR A 12 16.48 -0.25 -2.73
N SER A 13 15.76 -0.91 -1.82
CA SER A 13 14.36 -0.63 -1.53
C SER A 13 14.21 -0.28 -0.06
N TRP A 14 13.71 0.91 0.19
CA TRP A 14 13.35 1.39 1.53
C TRP A 14 11.83 1.45 1.65
N PRO A 15 11.28 1.38 2.89
CA PRO A 15 9.88 1.68 3.10
C PRO A 15 9.60 3.12 2.62
N ILE A 16 8.47 3.34 1.97
CA ILE A 16 8.19 4.65 1.37
C ILE A 16 8.04 5.72 2.45
N GLY A 17 7.46 5.40 3.62
CA GLY A 17 7.36 6.34 4.74
C GLY A 17 8.72 6.73 5.29
N ALA A 18 9.64 5.77 5.45
CA ALA A 18 11.02 6.05 5.80
C ALA A 18 11.73 6.92 4.76
N SER A 19 11.48 6.68 3.46
CA SER A 19 12.05 7.49 2.37
C SER A 19 11.53 8.93 2.39
N MET A 20 10.23 9.12 2.63
CA MET A 20 9.60 10.44 2.72
C MET A 20 10.09 11.23 3.94
N HIS A 21 10.17 10.60 5.12
CA HIS A 21 10.74 11.24 6.30
C HIS A 21 12.25 11.50 6.17
N TRP A 22 12.99 10.64 5.46
CA TRP A 22 14.39 10.89 5.14
C TRP A 22 14.59 12.16 4.30
N LEU A 23 13.69 12.48 3.36
CA LEU A 23 13.74 13.76 2.65
C LEU A 23 13.64 14.97 3.60
N ARG A 24 12.82 14.88 4.66
CA ARG A 24 12.71 15.92 5.69
C ARG A 24 14.03 16.10 6.44
N GLU A 25 14.74 15.00 6.72
CA GLU A 25 16.07 15.03 7.33
C GLU A 25 17.12 15.70 6.43
N VAL A 26 17.13 15.37 5.15
CA VAL A 26 18.02 16.01 4.17
C VAL A 26 17.71 17.51 4.07
N ALA A 27 16.44 17.89 4.00
CA ALA A 27 15.99 19.28 3.93
C ALA A 27 16.46 20.14 5.11
N ARG A 28 16.50 19.57 6.32
CA ARG A 28 16.98 20.27 7.53
C ARG A 28 18.47 20.08 7.80
N ARG A 29 19.22 19.44 6.89
CA ARG A 29 20.63 19.06 7.06
C ARG A 29 20.88 18.25 8.34
N GLY A 30 19.91 17.41 8.70
CA GLY A 30 20.02 16.48 9.81
C GLY A 30 21.03 15.36 9.52
N PRO A 31 21.46 14.61 10.55
CA PRO A 31 22.40 13.51 10.37
C PRO A 31 21.77 12.28 9.70
N GLY A 32 20.45 12.10 9.80
CA GLY A 32 19.73 10.96 9.25
C GLY A 32 18.37 10.74 9.92
N TYR A 33 17.57 9.86 9.34
CA TYR A 33 16.26 9.48 9.86
C TYR A 33 16.38 8.27 10.79
N LEU A 34 15.79 8.37 11.99
CA LEU A 34 15.80 7.32 13.00
C LEU A 34 14.38 6.77 13.18
N THR A 35 14.19 5.46 13.07
CA THR A 35 12.87 4.83 13.18
C THR A 35 12.96 3.38 13.65
N ARG A 36 11.88 2.88 14.29
CA ARG A 36 11.71 1.45 14.59
C ARG A 36 11.06 0.68 13.42
N ILE A 37 10.47 1.41 12.48
CA ILE A 37 9.77 0.84 11.33
C ILE A 37 10.80 0.16 10.43
N GLY A 38 10.60 -1.14 10.21
CA GLY A 38 11.51 -2.00 9.45
C GLY A 38 12.40 -2.92 10.28
N LEU A 39 12.41 -2.81 11.61
CA LEU A 39 13.11 -3.79 12.46
C LEU A 39 12.55 -5.20 12.22
N GLY A 40 13.44 -6.17 12.02
CA GLY A 40 13.06 -7.55 11.73
C GLY A 40 12.44 -7.77 10.35
N THR A 41 12.58 -6.81 9.42
CA THR A 41 12.20 -6.99 8.00
C THR A 41 13.44 -6.98 7.11
N TYR A 42 13.27 -7.14 5.80
CA TYR A 42 14.38 -7.15 4.84
C TYR A 42 15.21 -5.85 4.84
N VAL A 43 14.67 -4.74 5.35
CA VAL A 43 15.42 -3.47 5.46
C VAL A 43 16.31 -3.42 6.70
N ASP A 44 16.11 -4.31 7.66
CA ASP A 44 17.01 -4.49 8.80
C ASP A 44 18.39 -4.97 8.28
N PRO A 45 19.50 -4.32 8.68
CA PRO A 45 20.85 -4.71 8.28
C PRO A 45 21.24 -6.14 8.69
N ARG A 46 20.56 -6.72 9.70
CA ARG A 46 20.74 -8.13 10.09
C ARG A 46 20.14 -9.11 9.07
N GLN A 47 19.31 -8.63 8.15
CA GLN A 47 18.75 -9.39 7.03
C GLN A 47 19.43 -9.00 5.72
N HIS A 48 18.85 -8.04 4.99
CA HIS A 48 19.34 -7.62 3.67
C HIS A 48 19.74 -6.15 3.62
N GLY A 49 19.42 -5.34 4.65
CA GLY A 49 19.70 -3.90 4.64
C GLY A 49 19.04 -3.15 3.47
N GLY A 50 17.93 -3.66 2.94
CA GLY A 50 17.22 -3.10 1.79
C GLY A 50 17.91 -3.34 0.43
N LYS A 51 19.01 -4.11 0.39
CA LYS A 51 19.76 -4.41 -0.85
C LYS A 51 18.96 -5.34 -1.76
N LEU A 52 18.75 -4.95 -3.02
CA LEU A 52 18.04 -5.77 -4.02
C LEU A 52 18.97 -6.52 -4.98
N THR A 53 20.22 -6.08 -5.10
CA THR A 53 21.18 -6.61 -6.08
C THR A 53 22.51 -6.91 -5.42
N GLY A 54 23.27 -7.87 -5.95
CA GLY A 54 24.61 -8.19 -5.46
C GLY A 54 25.62 -7.05 -5.64
N ARG A 55 25.33 -6.09 -6.53
CA ARG A 55 26.09 -4.84 -6.69
C ARG A 55 25.95 -3.87 -5.52
N SER A 56 24.88 -3.97 -4.75
CA SER A 56 24.56 -3.05 -3.65
C SER A 56 25.43 -3.36 -2.43
N GLU A 57 26.70 -2.98 -2.46
CA GLU A 57 27.64 -3.34 -1.39
C GLU A 57 27.54 -2.42 -0.17
N GLU A 58 27.27 -1.13 -0.39
CA GLU A 58 27.23 -0.12 0.68
C GLU A 58 26.06 -0.37 1.66
N ASP A 59 26.33 -0.28 2.96
CA ASP A 59 25.31 -0.30 4.01
C ASP A 59 24.68 1.08 4.18
N LEU A 60 23.51 1.27 3.58
CA LEU A 60 22.79 2.55 3.66
C LEU A 60 21.92 2.69 4.92
N ILE A 61 21.72 1.61 5.66
CA ILE A 61 20.90 1.56 6.88
C ILE A 61 21.79 1.02 7.99
N LYS A 62 21.73 1.63 9.16
CA LYS A 62 22.47 1.19 10.34
C LYS A 62 21.50 0.78 11.43
N LEU A 63 21.79 -0.33 12.11
CA LEU A 63 21.16 -0.63 13.39
C LEU A 63 21.89 0.17 14.46
N VAL A 64 21.16 0.95 15.23
CA VAL A 64 21.69 1.76 16.33
C VAL A 64 20.87 1.52 17.58
N GLU A 65 21.49 1.71 18.74
CA GLU A 65 20.80 1.72 20.02
C GLU A 65 20.66 3.17 20.51
N PHE A 66 19.46 3.53 20.96
CA PHE A 66 19.20 4.82 21.57
C PHE A 66 18.27 4.62 22.77
N ASN A 67 18.69 5.10 23.95
CA ASN A 67 17.96 4.91 25.22
C ASN A 67 17.59 3.44 25.53
N GLY A 68 18.48 2.49 25.21
CA GLY A 68 18.27 1.06 25.49
C GLY A 68 17.32 0.34 24.51
N GLU A 69 16.96 0.99 23.40
CA GLU A 69 16.11 0.41 22.36
C GLU A 69 16.80 0.45 20.99
N GLU A 70 16.51 -0.56 20.16
CA GLU A 70 17.01 -0.63 18.79
C GLU A 70 16.22 0.27 17.83
N PHE A 71 16.93 0.88 16.89
CA PHE A 71 16.38 1.67 15.80
C PHE A 71 17.16 1.41 14.51
N LEU A 72 16.48 1.57 13.38
CA LEU A 72 17.10 1.74 12.08
C LEU A 72 17.41 3.22 11.86
N PHE A 73 18.65 3.50 11.47
CA PHE A 73 19.13 4.83 11.15
C PHE A 73 19.51 4.91 9.66
N TYR A 74 18.91 5.86 8.96
CA TYR A 74 19.09 6.15 7.55
C TYR A 74 19.89 7.46 7.40
N PRO A 75 21.22 7.42 7.21
CA PRO A 75 22.03 8.62 7.11
C PRO A 75 21.60 9.53 5.95
N THR A 76 21.63 10.84 6.13
CA THR A 76 21.34 11.78 5.04
C THR A 76 22.42 11.72 3.97
N ARG A 77 22.03 11.99 2.72
CA ARG A 77 22.92 12.04 1.56
C ARG A 77 22.58 13.24 0.69
N LYS A 78 23.55 13.65 -0.12
CA LYS A 78 23.40 14.77 -1.04
C LYS A 78 22.40 14.39 -2.15
N LEU A 79 21.53 15.33 -2.51
CA LEU A 79 20.67 15.26 -3.69
C LEU A 79 21.04 16.39 -4.65
N ASP A 80 21.39 16.06 -5.88
CA ASP A 80 21.83 17.05 -6.87
C ASP A 80 20.67 17.60 -7.72
N VAL A 81 19.66 16.76 -8.01
CA VAL A 81 18.51 17.11 -8.86
C VAL A 81 17.23 16.54 -8.27
N GLY A 82 16.17 17.35 -8.24
CA GLY A 82 14.80 16.94 -7.94
C GLY A 82 13.89 17.17 -9.14
N ILE A 83 13.14 16.15 -9.53
CA ILE A 83 12.10 16.27 -10.55
C ILE A 83 10.76 16.15 -9.84
N ILE A 84 9.93 17.17 -9.98
CA ILE A 84 8.61 17.26 -9.35
C ILE A 84 7.56 17.62 -10.40
N ARG A 85 6.30 17.50 -10.00
CA ARG A 85 5.15 17.79 -10.83
C ARG A 85 4.12 18.64 -10.07
N ALA A 86 3.43 19.50 -10.78
CA ALA A 86 2.27 20.25 -10.30
C ALA A 86 1.27 20.51 -11.45
N SER A 87 0.13 21.14 -11.15
CA SER A 87 -0.89 21.45 -12.16
C SER A 87 -0.49 22.66 -13.01
N SER A 88 -0.06 23.74 -12.34
CA SER A 88 0.36 24.97 -13.02
C SER A 88 1.55 25.64 -12.33
N ALA A 89 2.29 26.44 -13.10
CA ALA A 89 3.29 27.35 -12.57
C ALA A 89 2.91 28.79 -12.93
N ASP A 90 3.08 29.74 -12.02
CA ASP A 90 3.04 31.16 -12.41
C ASP A 90 4.35 31.63 -13.05
N GLU A 91 4.39 32.86 -13.56
CA GLU A 91 5.59 33.45 -14.20
C GLU A 91 6.83 33.52 -13.29
N PHE A 92 6.66 33.42 -11.96
CA PHE A 92 7.75 33.36 -11.00
C PHE A 92 8.15 31.92 -10.65
N GLY A 93 7.41 30.91 -11.12
CA GLY A 93 7.62 29.50 -10.85
C GLY A 93 6.89 29.00 -9.60
N ASN A 94 5.96 29.76 -9.02
CA ASN A 94 5.13 29.23 -7.93
C ASN A 94 4.26 28.11 -8.47
N LEU A 95 4.31 26.94 -7.84
CA LEU A 95 3.59 25.75 -8.30
C LEU A 95 2.27 25.58 -7.54
N SER A 96 1.20 25.43 -8.30
CA SER A 96 -0.16 25.22 -7.83
C SER A 96 -0.66 23.81 -8.16
N PHE A 97 -1.41 23.21 -7.23
CA PHE A 97 -1.83 21.81 -7.24
C PHE A 97 -3.35 21.66 -7.42
N GLU A 98 -4.00 22.65 -8.05
CA GLU A 98 -5.46 22.75 -8.16
C GLU A 98 -6.12 21.66 -9.01
N SER A 99 -5.33 20.81 -9.66
CA SER A 99 -5.79 19.72 -10.53
C SER A 99 -5.06 18.41 -10.26
N GLU A 100 -4.31 18.30 -9.14
CA GLU A 100 -3.65 17.05 -8.77
C GLU A 100 -4.50 16.26 -7.77
N ALA A 101 -4.76 14.99 -8.07
CA ALA A 101 -5.42 14.06 -7.14
C ALA A 101 -4.52 13.69 -5.95
N LEU A 102 -3.20 13.87 -6.08
CA LEU A 102 -2.18 13.50 -5.10
C LEU A 102 -1.07 14.54 -5.05
N MET A 103 -0.57 14.81 -3.83
CA MET A 103 0.59 15.70 -3.65
C MET A 103 1.92 14.94 -3.50
N SER A 104 1.88 13.71 -2.98
CA SER A 104 3.07 12.89 -2.71
C SER A 104 4.15 13.67 -1.93
N SER A 105 5.42 13.59 -2.33
CA SER A 105 6.55 14.20 -1.61
C SER A 105 7.15 15.44 -2.30
N SER A 106 6.42 16.09 -3.23
CA SER A 106 6.97 17.16 -4.09
C SER A 106 7.62 18.32 -3.32
N LEU A 107 6.98 18.83 -2.26
CA LEU A 107 7.56 19.89 -1.44
C LEU A 107 8.82 19.42 -0.69
N ALA A 108 8.80 18.20 -0.14
CA ALA A 108 9.94 17.64 0.56
C ALA A 108 11.15 17.40 -0.36
N ILE A 109 10.92 16.90 -1.57
CA ILE A 109 11.95 16.77 -2.60
C ILE A 109 12.57 18.14 -2.90
N ALA A 110 11.75 19.16 -3.15
CA ALA A 110 12.24 20.49 -3.47
C ALA A 110 13.11 21.07 -2.33
N LEU A 111 12.65 20.97 -1.08
CA LEU A 111 13.40 21.43 0.09
C LEU A 111 14.71 20.64 0.28
N ALA A 112 14.69 19.32 0.16
CA ALA A 112 15.85 18.46 0.32
C ALA A 112 16.95 18.76 -0.71
N VAL A 113 16.55 18.91 -1.98
CA VAL A 113 17.46 19.23 -3.07
C VAL A 113 18.06 20.63 -2.90
N LYS A 114 17.25 21.63 -2.56
CA LYS A 114 17.74 22.99 -2.31
C LYS A 114 18.66 23.06 -1.10
N ALA A 115 18.37 22.30 -0.03
CA ALA A 115 19.27 22.18 1.11
C ALA A 115 20.64 21.61 0.72
N CYS A 116 20.71 20.78 -0.31
CA CYS A 116 21.96 20.23 -0.87
C CYS A 116 22.64 21.15 -1.90
N GLY A 117 22.05 22.31 -2.22
CA GLY A 117 22.51 23.20 -3.30
C GLY A 117 22.25 22.65 -4.70
N GLY A 118 21.34 21.68 -4.83
CA GLY A 118 20.93 21.07 -6.10
C GLY A 118 19.88 21.88 -6.85
N ARG A 119 19.36 21.30 -7.94
CA ARG A 119 18.38 21.94 -8.84
C ARG A 119 17.04 21.22 -8.87
N VAL A 120 15.95 21.98 -8.87
CA VAL A 120 14.57 21.49 -8.94
C VAL A 120 13.98 21.82 -10.31
N ILE A 121 13.53 20.77 -11.00
CA ILE A 121 12.84 20.85 -12.29
C ILE A 121 11.40 20.44 -12.06
N ALA A 122 10.46 21.31 -12.43
CA ALA A 122 9.03 21.09 -12.26
C ALA A 122 8.33 20.90 -13.61
N GLN A 123 7.68 19.76 -13.82
CA GLN A 123 6.71 19.61 -14.90
C GLN A 123 5.36 20.20 -14.47
N VAL A 124 4.72 20.96 -15.36
CA VAL A 124 3.37 21.51 -15.16
C VAL A 124 2.54 21.40 -16.43
N GLN A 125 1.23 21.41 -16.28
CA GLN A 125 0.33 21.41 -17.46
C GLN A 125 0.33 22.75 -18.20
N ARG A 126 0.45 23.86 -17.46
CA ARG A 126 0.29 25.22 -18.00
C ARG A 126 1.02 26.28 -17.19
N ILE A 127 1.28 27.42 -17.84
CA ILE A 127 1.72 28.65 -17.17
C ILE A 127 0.52 29.56 -16.91
N THR A 128 0.48 30.19 -15.74
CA THR A 128 -0.55 31.17 -15.34
C THR A 128 0.06 32.53 -15.00
N GLU A 129 -0.75 33.58 -14.99
CA GLU A 129 -0.31 34.89 -14.50
C GLU A 129 0.03 34.87 -13.01
N ARG A 130 0.99 35.69 -12.60
CA ARG A 130 1.41 35.81 -11.21
C ARG A 130 0.26 36.26 -10.30
N ARG A 131 0.12 35.63 -9.13
CA ARG A 131 -0.92 35.92 -8.10
C ARG A 131 -2.37 35.64 -8.53
N THR A 132 -2.59 34.78 -9.53
CA THR A 132 -3.94 34.41 -10.00
C THR A 132 -4.46 33.07 -9.50
N ARG A 133 -3.69 32.37 -8.66
CA ARG A 133 -4.09 31.13 -7.98
C ARG A 133 -4.37 31.42 -6.50
N ALA A 134 -5.27 30.64 -5.90
CA ALA A 134 -5.51 30.71 -4.46
C ALA A 134 -4.24 30.28 -3.71
N VAL A 135 -3.88 31.01 -2.65
CA VAL A 135 -2.64 30.71 -1.90
C VAL A 135 -2.67 29.33 -1.26
N GLN A 136 -3.88 28.81 -0.98
CA GLN A 136 -4.08 27.46 -0.47
C GLN A 136 -3.70 26.39 -1.49
N ASP A 137 -3.79 26.66 -2.80
CA ASP A 137 -3.43 25.73 -3.87
C ASP A 137 -1.96 25.84 -4.28
N VAL A 138 -1.32 26.98 -3.99
CA VAL A 138 0.11 27.21 -4.23
C VAL A 138 0.93 26.54 -3.13
N LYS A 139 1.45 25.33 -3.41
CA LYS A 139 2.14 24.50 -2.42
C LYS A 139 3.65 24.63 -2.45
N ILE A 140 4.24 25.03 -3.57
CA ILE A 140 5.70 25.15 -3.72
C ILE A 140 6.03 26.57 -4.21
N PRO A 141 6.66 27.40 -3.37
CA PRO A 141 7.12 28.73 -3.77
C PRO A 141 8.14 28.67 -4.91
N GLY A 142 8.06 29.61 -5.85
CA GLY A 142 8.94 29.66 -7.03
C GLY A 142 10.43 29.80 -6.72
N VAL A 143 10.77 30.32 -5.53
CA VAL A 143 12.16 30.33 -5.04
C VAL A 143 12.79 28.94 -4.90
N LEU A 144 11.95 27.90 -4.80
CA LEU A 144 12.39 26.50 -4.72
C LEU A 144 12.52 25.85 -6.10
N VAL A 145 12.18 26.53 -7.20
CA VAL A 145 12.13 25.97 -8.55
C VAL A 145 13.20 26.62 -9.43
N ASP A 146 14.01 25.82 -10.12
CA ASP A 146 15.04 26.33 -11.06
C ASP A 146 14.55 26.32 -12.51
N HIS A 147 13.75 25.31 -12.87
CA HIS A 147 13.23 25.15 -14.22
C HIS A 147 11.79 24.67 -14.20
N VAL A 148 10.98 25.21 -15.11
CA VAL A 148 9.61 24.76 -15.38
C VAL A 148 9.56 24.18 -16.79
N VAL A 149 8.95 23.01 -16.92
CA VAL A 149 8.71 22.32 -18.19
C VAL A 149 7.20 22.18 -18.37
N VAL A 150 6.67 22.66 -19.49
CA VAL A 150 5.23 22.61 -19.77
C VAL A 150 4.92 21.35 -20.58
N ASP A 151 4.00 20.55 -20.07
CA ASP A 151 3.41 19.39 -20.74
C ASP A 151 1.87 19.55 -20.76
N ALA A 152 1.35 20.12 -21.85
CA ALA A 152 -0.08 20.42 -21.97
C ALA A 152 -0.97 19.17 -21.95
N GLU A 153 -0.40 17.99 -22.26
CA GLU A 153 -1.11 16.71 -22.32
C GLU A 153 -0.99 15.91 -21.00
N GLN A 154 -0.42 16.50 -19.96
CA GLN A 154 -0.30 15.89 -18.63
C GLN A 154 -1.65 15.34 -18.14
N LEU A 155 -1.69 14.02 -17.92
CA LEU A 155 -2.82 13.30 -17.31
C LEU A 155 -2.82 13.46 -15.79
N MET A 156 -3.97 13.48 -15.14
CA MET A 156 -4.12 13.72 -13.69
C MET A 156 -3.46 12.62 -12.85
N VAL A 157 -3.75 11.37 -13.17
CA VAL A 157 -3.08 10.16 -12.66
C VAL A 157 -2.81 9.20 -13.82
N THR A 158 -2.27 8.00 -13.54
CA THR A 158 -1.96 7.00 -14.58
C THR A 158 -3.15 6.78 -15.51
N ASP A 159 -2.93 7.01 -16.80
CA ASP A 159 -3.91 6.82 -17.88
C ASP A 159 -5.27 7.50 -17.66
N THR A 160 -5.32 8.56 -16.83
CA THR A 160 -6.58 9.20 -16.44
C THR A 160 -6.55 10.69 -16.76
N PRO A 161 -7.40 11.18 -17.70
CA PRO A 161 -7.52 12.61 -17.97
C PRO A 161 -8.04 13.35 -16.73
N PHE A 162 -8.08 14.68 -16.80
CA PHE A 162 -8.65 15.48 -15.72
C PHE A 162 -10.09 15.05 -15.40
N ASP A 163 -10.35 14.72 -14.13
CA ASP A 163 -11.67 14.43 -13.60
C ASP A 163 -11.80 15.07 -12.21
N ALA A 164 -12.75 16.00 -12.09
CA ALA A 164 -13.01 16.74 -10.85
C ALA A 164 -13.47 15.83 -9.69
N ALA A 165 -13.95 14.60 -9.97
CA ALA A 165 -14.33 13.66 -8.93
C ALA A 165 -13.14 13.35 -8.00
N TYR A 166 -11.91 13.30 -8.50
CA TYR A 166 -10.71 13.06 -7.68
C TYR A 166 -10.28 14.24 -6.80
N LEU A 167 -10.90 15.42 -6.98
CA LEU A 167 -10.56 16.64 -6.24
C LEU A 167 -11.54 16.94 -5.10
N GLY A 168 -12.64 16.19 -5.00
CA GLY A 168 -13.69 16.45 -4.02
C GLY A 168 -14.52 17.69 -4.37
N GLY A 169 -14.99 18.42 -3.35
CA GLY A 169 -15.74 19.68 -3.52
C GLY A 169 -17.17 19.51 -4.05
N GLN A 170 -17.64 18.28 -4.17
CA GLN A 170 -18.97 17.91 -4.65
C GLN A 170 -19.46 16.65 -3.92
N PRO A 171 -20.78 16.47 -3.75
CA PRO A 171 -21.32 15.24 -3.17
C PRO A 171 -20.90 14.01 -3.98
N PRO A 172 -20.63 12.87 -3.32
CA PRO A 172 -20.30 11.63 -4.02
C PRO A 172 -21.48 11.20 -4.90
N THR A 173 -21.23 11.10 -6.19
CA THR A 173 -22.20 10.54 -7.15
C THR A 173 -21.53 9.42 -7.90
N PHE A 174 -21.85 8.19 -7.54
CA PHE A 174 -21.27 7.00 -8.16
C PHE A 174 -21.94 6.63 -9.49
N ASN A 175 -22.51 7.63 -10.17
CA ASN A 175 -23.13 7.46 -11.48
C ASN A 175 -22.05 7.12 -12.50
N GLY A 176 -22.08 5.91 -13.04
CA GLY A 176 -21.09 5.44 -14.02
C GLY A 176 -19.96 4.59 -13.42
N LEU A 177 -19.94 4.34 -12.11
CA LEU A 177 -19.13 3.24 -11.58
C LEU A 177 -19.66 1.91 -12.11
N ALA A 178 -18.74 1.05 -12.52
CA ALA A 178 -19.04 -0.29 -12.98
C ALA A 178 -18.77 -1.29 -11.85
N PRO A 179 -19.70 -2.24 -11.60
CA PRO A 179 -19.43 -3.39 -10.73
C PRO A 179 -18.20 -4.16 -11.19
N LEU A 180 -17.49 -4.77 -10.24
CA LEU A 180 -16.36 -5.63 -10.58
C LEU A 180 -16.88 -6.92 -11.23
N PRO A 181 -16.19 -7.47 -12.26
CA PRO A 181 -16.54 -8.78 -12.78
C PRO A 181 -16.36 -9.84 -11.69
N LEU A 182 -17.26 -10.82 -11.63
CA LEU A 182 -17.15 -11.93 -10.68
C LEU A 182 -15.91 -12.78 -10.97
N THR A 183 -14.88 -12.53 -10.17
CA THR A 183 -13.55 -13.14 -10.28
C THR A 183 -13.08 -13.59 -8.91
N ILE A 184 -12.02 -14.39 -8.89
CA ILE A 184 -11.35 -14.83 -7.65
C ILE A 184 -10.98 -13.62 -6.77
N ASP A 185 -10.46 -12.55 -7.37
CA ASP A 185 -10.08 -11.33 -6.64
C ASP A 185 -11.32 -10.62 -6.07
N LYS A 186 -12.45 -10.58 -6.79
CA LYS A 186 -13.72 -10.05 -6.26
C LYS A 186 -14.24 -10.85 -5.06
N VAL A 187 -14.14 -12.18 -5.08
CA VAL A 187 -14.53 -13.04 -3.94
C VAL A 187 -13.70 -12.69 -2.70
N VAL A 188 -12.38 -12.57 -2.88
CA VAL A 188 -11.45 -12.17 -1.81
C VAL A 188 -11.79 -10.76 -1.29
N ALA A 189 -12.04 -9.81 -2.20
CA ALA A 189 -12.39 -8.44 -1.87
C ALA A 189 -13.71 -8.35 -1.09
N ARG A 190 -14.78 -9.04 -1.54
CA ARG A 190 -16.07 -9.13 -0.83
C ARG A 190 -15.90 -9.71 0.57
N ARG A 191 -15.08 -10.76 0.73
CA ARG A 191 -14.84 -11.32 2.07
C ARG A 191 -14.04 -10.36 2.95
N ALA A 192 -13.03 -9.68 2.42
CA ALA A 192 -12.29 -8.66 3.14
C ALA A 192 -13.19 -7.47 3.54
N ALA A 193 -14.14 -7.08 2.68
CA ALA A 193 -15.12 -6.03 2.94
C ALA A 193 -15.99 -6.31 4.19
N ARG A 194 -16.29 -7.58 4.50
CA ARG A 194 -17.03 -7.96 5.72
C ARG A 194 -16.30 -7.65 7.03
N GLU A 195 -15.01 -7.39 6.95
CA GLU A 195 -14.19 -7.08 8.11
C GLU A 195 -13.92 -5.58 8.28
N VAL A 196 -14.29 -4.76 7.28
CA VAL A 196 -14.05 -3.31 7.32
C VAL A 196 -14.92 -2.69 8.42
N PRO A 197 -14.32 -2.12 9.47
CA PRO A 197 -15.07 -1.55 10.57
C PRO A 197 -15.70 -0.21 10.18
N ARG A 198 -16.89 0.07 10.72
CA ARG A 198 -17.47 1.42 10.72
C ARG A 198 -16.73 2.32 11.71
N GLU A 199 -16.77 3.62 11.47
CA GLU A 199 -16.25 4.68 12.34
C GLU A 199 -14.80 4.44 12.78
N THR A 200 -14.02 3.85 11.87
CA THR A 200 -12.63 3.48 12.10
C THR A 200 -11.83 3.78 10.85
N VAL A 201 -10.74 4.51 11.01
CA VAL A 201 -9.86 4.85 9.89
C VAL A 201 -9.22 3.58 9.34
N SER A 202 -9.52 3.31 8.08
CA SER A 202 -9.14 2.10 7.35
C SER A 202 -8.27 2.45 6.15
N ILE A 203 -7.17 1.73 5.98
CA ILE A 203 -6.26 1.88 4.84
C ILE A 203 -6.21 0.60 4.01
N PHE A 204 -6.21 0.74 2.70
CA PHE A 204 -6.26 -0.36 1.75
C PHE A 204 -5.00 -0.36 0.87
N GLY A 205 -4.30 -1.49 0.82
CA GLY A 205 -3.17 -1.69 -0.07
C GLY A 205 -3.60 -2.17 -1.46
N PHE A 206 -2.72 -2.02 -2.43
CA PHE A 206 -2.93 -2.47 -3.81
C PHE A 206 -3.25 -3.96 -3.91
N GLY A 207 -4.11 -4.33 -4.86
CA GLY A 207 -4.57 -5.70 -5.12
C GLY A 207 -6.01 -5.92 -4.64
N ALA A 208 -6.40 -7.17 -4.37
CA ALA A 208 -7.77 -7.51 -3.94
C ALA A 208 -8.23 -6.76 -2.68
N SER A 209 -7.30 -6.29 -1.83
CA SER A 209 -7.63 -5.39 -0.71
C SER A 209 -8.17 -4.03 -1.16
N SER A 210 -7.64 -3.45 -2.24
CA SER A 210 -8.10 -2.17 -2.79
C SER A 210 -9.45 -2.25 -3.51
N ASP A 211 -9.89 -3.46 -3.86
CA ASP A 211 -11.21 -3.69 -4.44
C ASP A 211 -12.33 -3.76 -3.37
N ALA A 212 -11.98 -3.95 -2.09
CA ALA A 212 -12.97 -4.08 -1.03
C ALA A 212 -13.93 -2.87 -0.95
N PRO A 213 -13.48 -1.61 -1.00
CA PRO A 213 -14.37 -0.45 -1.05
C PRO A 213 -15.37 -0.48 -2.22
N LEU A 214 -14.94 -0.89 -3.42
CA LEU A 214 -15.84 -0.98 -4.57
C LEU A 214 -16.87 -2.12 -4.40
N THR A 215 -16.50 -3.22 -3.76
CA THR A 215 -17.47 -4.28 -3.41
C THR A 215 -18.46 -3.83 -2.32
N MET A 216 -18.03 -3.02 -1.36
CA MET A 216 -18.93 -2.43 -0.35
C MET A 216 -19.94 -1.49 -1.00
N TRP A 217 -19.50 -0.69 -1.98
CA TRP A 217 -20.39 0.14 -2.80
C TRP A 217 -21.42 -0.72 -3.54
N GLU A 218 -20.97 -1.76 -4.24
CA GLU A 218 -21.82 -2.68 -5.02
C GLU A 218 -22.88 -3.37 -4.15
N ASP A 219 -22.49 -3.78 -2.94
CA ASP A 219 -23.37 -4.40 -1.94
C ASP A 219 -24.33 -3.39 -1.26
N GLY A 220 -24.32 -2.11 -1.66
CA GLY A 220 -25.22 -1.07 -1.16
C GLY A 220 -24.84 -0.51 0.21
N LEU A 221 -23.61 -0.74 0.70
CA LEU A 221 -23.20 -0.21 2.01
C LEU A 221 -23.08 1.32 2.00
N PHE A 222 -22.96 1.95 0.82
CA PHE A 222 -22.73 3.38 0.65
C PHE A 222 -23.95 4.16 0.17
N GLU A 223 -25.17 3.59 0.14
CA GLU A 223 -26.35 4.35 -0.28
C GLU A 223 -26.67 5.50 0.68
N GLY A 224 -27.11 6.64 0.13
CA GLY A 224 -27.32 7.86 0.89
C GLY A 224 -26.02 8.37 1.49
N ASP A 225 -26.03 8.72 2.78
CA ASP A 225 -24.86 9.23 3.49
C ASP A 225 -24.04 8.14 4.19
N ARG A 226 -24.36 6.85 3.97
CA ARG A 226 -23.72 5.72 4.69
C ARG A 226 -22.24 5.52 4.35
N ILE A 227 -21.74 6.08 3.25
CA ILE A 227 -20.30 6.10 2.97
C ILE A 227 -19.52 6.82 4.08
N ASN A 228 -20.13 7.79 4.74
CA ASN A 228 -19.50 8.56 5.82
C ASN A 228 -19.29 7.73 7.11
N ASP A 229 -19.91 6.55 7.20
CA ASP A 229 -19.64 5.59 8.28
C ASP A 229 -18.30 4.86 8.08
N TYR A 230 -17.67 4.96 6.90
CA TYR A 230 -16.43 4.26 6.56
C TYR A 230 -15.31 5.25 6.23
N TRP A 231 -14.45 5.50 7.21
CA TRP A 231 -13.38 6.49 7.10
C TRP A 231 -12.18 5.88 6.37
N MET A 232 -12.15 6.04 5.06
CA MET A 232 -11.13 5.44 4.22
C MET A 232 -10.00 6.42 3.93
N THR A 233 -8.77 5.90 3.85
CA THR A 233 -7.58 6.65 3.45
C THR A 233 -6.62 5.81 2.63
N THR A 234 -5.65 6.46 1.99
CA THR A 234 -4.55 5.83 1.25
C THR A 234 -3.21 6.34 1.75
N GLU A 235 -2.13 5.66 1.42
CA GLU A 235 -0.78 6.05 1.81
C GLU A 235 -0.29 7.35 1.14
N HIS A 236 -1.01 7.82 0.12
CA HIS A 236 -0.69 9.05 -0.60
C HIS A 236 -1.51 10.28 -0.19
N GLY A 237 -2.37 10.14 0.84
CA GLY A 237 -2.87 11.29 1.62
C GLY A 237 -4.35 11.62 1.45
N THR A 238 -5.11 10.85 0.64
CA THR A 238 -6.55 11.06 0.50
C THR A 238 -7.32 10.60 1.74
N PHE A 239 -8.34 11.35 2.15
CA PHE A 239 -9.28 10.99 3.21
C PHE A 239 -10.73 11.12 2.74
N GLY A 240 -11.57 10.18 3.16
CA GLY A 240 -12.97 10.13 2.75
C GLY A 240 -13.15 9.73 1.28
N GLY A 241 -14.39 9.70 0.82
CA GLY A 241 -14.71 9.25 -0.53
C GLY A 241 -14.41 7.77 -0.78
N LEU A 242 -14.45 7.34 -2.04
CA LEU A 242 -14.25 5.96 -2.45
C LEU A 242 -12.81 5.72 -2.89
N VAL A 243 -12.09 4.81 -2.23
CA VAL A 243 -10.75 4.40 -2.66
C VAL A 243 -10.85 3.64 -3.99
N MET A 244 -10.06 4.06 -4.97
CA MET A 244 -9.99 3.41 -6.28
C MET A 244 -8.95 2.28 -6.31
N SER A 245 -9.17 1.32 -7.20
CA SER A 245 -8.26 0.20 -7.44
C SER A 245 -7.56 0.30 -8.81
N GLY A 246 -6.79 -0.72 -9.18
CA GLY A 246 -6.09 -0.75 -10.46
C GLY A 246 -5.08 0.39 -10.62
N TRP A 247 -5.01 0.99 -11.81
CA TRP A 247 -4.03 2.05 -12.10
C TRP A 247 -4.38 3.40 -11.48
N GLN A 248 -5.62 3.55 -11.00
CA GLN A 248 -6.08 4.69 -10.22
C GLN A 248 -5.85 4.49 -8.71
N PHE A 249 -5.27 3.35 -8.32
CA PHE A 249 -4.93 3.08 -6.92
C PHE A 249 -4.08 4.20 -6.30
N SER A 250 -4.33 4.41 -5.01
CA SER A 250 -3.83 5.50 -4.16
C SER A 250 -4.54 6.85 -4.32
N ALA A 251 -5.53 6.98 -5.20
CA ALA A 251 -6.45 8.12 -5.23
C ALA A 251 -7.87 7.71 -4.83
N ASN A 252 -8.64 8.67 -4.35
CA ASN A 252 -10.06 8.47 -4.01
C ASN A 252 -10.92 9.29 -4.96
N LEU A 253 -12.09 8.77 -5.30
CA LEU A 253 -13.19 9.59 -5.82
C LEU A 253 -13.88 10.29 -4.66
N TYR A 254 -14.19 11.56 -4.85
CA TYR A 254 -14.87 12.45 -3.90
C TYR A 254 -14.19 12.52 -2.52
N PRO A 255 -12.86 12.75 -2.44
CA PRO A 255 -12.19 12.90 -1.16
C PRO A 255 -12.69 14.16 -0.42
N GLU A 256 -12.59 14.13 0.90
CA GLU A 256 -12.89 15.24 1.79
C GLU A 256 -11.64 16.05 2.13
N ALA A 257 -10.48 15.38 2.16
CA ALA A 257 -9.20 16.03 2.40
C ALA A 257 -8.06 15.32 1.64
N LEU A 258 -7.01 16.08 1.38
CA LEU A 258 -5.77 15.61 0.78
C LEU A 258 -4.57 16.14 1.58
N LEU A 259 -3.82 15.23 2.18
CA LEU A 259 -2.52 15.52 2.78
C LEU A 259 -1.40 15.26 1.76
N ASP A 260 -0.23 15.86 2.01
CA ASP A 260 0.98 15.40 1.34
C ASP A 260 1.45 14.06 1.91
N GLY A 261 2.30 13.37 1.16
CA GLY A 261 2.76 12.04 1.55
C GLY A 261 3.53 12.05 2.88
N LEU A 262 4.31 13.10 3.17
CA LEU A 262 5.07 13.16 4.43
C LEU A 262 4.14 13.22 5.64
N ASN A 263 3.17 14.13 5.65
CA ASN A 263 2.23 14.23 6.76
C ASN A 263 1.31 13.01 6.80
N GLN A 264 1.02 12.39 5.66
CA GLN A 264 0.28 11.12 5.64
C GLN A 264 1.06 10.00 6.32
N PHE A 265 2.38 9.90 6.12
CA PHE A 265 3.20 8.93 6.84
C PHE A 265 3.43 9.30 8.30
N ASP A 266 3.42 10.58 8.67
CA ASP A 266 3.34 10.99 10.08
C ASP A 266 2.02 10.47 10.70
N PHE A 267 0.90 10.59 9.99
CA PHE A 267 -0.42 10.09 10.42
C PHE A 267 -0.45 8.56 10.55
N ILE A 268 0.04 7.82 9.54
CA ILE A 268 0.14 6.35 9.55
C ILE A 268 1.06 5.89 10.68
N ASN A 269 2.23 6.51 10.81
CA ASN A 269 3.23 6.13 11.82
C ASN A 269 2.81 6.50 13.24
N GLY A 270 1.87 7.44 13.38
CA GLY A 270 1.19 7.72 14.65
C GLY A 270 0.19 6.64 15.08
N GLY A 271 -0.08 5.61 14.25
CA GLY A 271 -1.06 4.56 14.56
C GLY A 271 -2.51 4.98 14.33
N ASN A 272 -2.74 6.00 13.51
CA ASN A 272 -4.09 6.54 13.28
C ASN A 272 -4.89 5.75 12.24
N CYS A 273 -4.26 4.86 11.47
CA CYS A 273 -4.93 3.86 10.63
C CYS A 273 -5.07 2.56 11.44
N ARG A 274 -6.16 2.41 12.19
CA ARG A 274 -6.35 1.26 13.09
C ARG A 274 -6.49 -0.05 12.30
N PHE A 275 -7.23 -0.02 11.20
CA PHE A 275 -7.49 -1.18 10.36
C PHE A 275 -6.72 -1.07 9.05
N ALA A 276 -6.12 -2.18 8.61
CA ALA A 276 -5.44 -2.25 7.32
C ALA A 276 -5.73 -3.56 6.58
N ALA A 277 -6.14 -3.44 5.31
CA ALA A 277 -6.25 -4.56 4.39
C ALA A 277 -5.11 -4.47 3.36
N LEU A 278 -4.28 -5.50 3.30
CA LEU A 278 -3.04 -5.52 2.50
C LEU A 278 -2.94 -6.82 1.71
N ALA A 279 -2.32 -6.82 0.54
CA ALA A 279 -2.08 -8.06 -0.21
C ALA A 279 -0.91 -8.88 0.40
N PHE A 280 -0.86 -10.20 0.13
CA PHE A 280 0.34 -11.01 0.39
C PHE A 280 0.79 -11.82 -0.83
N ALA A 281 2.10 -12.03 -0.96
CA ALA A 281 2.68 -12.90 -1.97
C ALA A 281 3.12 -14.25 -1.40
N GLN A 282 3.78 -14.25 -0.23
CA GLN A 282 4.08 -15.46 0.53
C GLN A 282 3.72 -15.24 2.01
N PHE A 283 3.32 -16.32 2.66
CA PHE A 283 3.21 -16.43 4.11
C PHE A 283 3.95 -17.68 4.56
N ASP A 284 4.88 -17.57 5.50
CA ASP A 284 5.75 -18.68 5.88
C ASP A 284 5.38 -19.36 7.21
N ALA A 285 6.06 -20.47 7.50
CA ALA A 285 5.81 -21.27 8.70
C ALA A 285 6.20 -20.54 10.01
N ALA A 286 7.05 -19.51 9.94
CA ALA A 286 7.40 -18.67 11.08
C ALA A 286 6.41 -17.50 11.28
N GLY A 287 5.42 -17.37 10.39
CA GLY A 287 4.40 -16.34 10.46
C GLY A 287 4.83 -15.00 9.90
N ASN A 288 5.77 -15.01 8.94
CA ASN A 288 6.17 -13.83 8.20
C ASN A 288 5.35 -13.68 6.93
N VAL A 289 5.05 -12.44 6.56
CA VAL A 289 4.48 -12.11 5.26
C VAL A 289 5.54 -11.49 4.36
N ASN A 290 5.49 -11.86 3.08
CA ASN A 290 6.33 -11.31 2.03
C ASN A 290 5.49 -10.73 0.91
N VAL A 291 5.88 -9.54 0.49
CA VAL A 291 5.43 -8.84 -0.72
C VAL A 291 6.59 -8.15 -1.43
N SER A 292 7.81 -8.19 -0.87
CA SER A 292 8.92 -7.32 -1.28
C SER A 292 9.79 -7.93 -2.38
N ARG A 293 10.01 -9.24 -2.34
CA ARG A 293 10.70 -10.02 -3.37
C ARG A 293 10.25 -11.47 -3.36
N PHE A 294 9.84 -11.99 -4.51
CA PHE A 294 9.44 -13.39 -4.67
C PHE A 294 9.60 -13.83 -6.13
N GLY A 295 10.30 -14.95 -6.34
CA GLY A 295 10.68 -15.43 -7.66
C GLY A 295 11.42 -14.35 -8.47
N ALA A 296 10.88 -13.99 -9.65
CA ALA A 296 11.45 -12.96 -10.51
C ALA A 296 10.97 -11.53 -10.18
N PHE A 297 10.03 -11.38 -9.24
CA PHE A 297 9.43 -10.09 -8.90
C PHE A 297 10.16 -9.47 -7.70
N ASN A 298 10.46 -8.16 -7.78
CA ASN A 298 10.98 -7.39 -6.64
C ASN A 298 10.28 -6.01 -6.60
N PRO A 299 8.97 -5.95 -6.26
CA PRO A 299 8.25 -4.68 -6.20
C PRO A 299 8.71 -3.78 -5.04
N GLY A 300 9.44 -4.32 -4.05
CA GLY A 300 9.73 -3.60 -2.81
C GLY A 300 8.51 -3.56 -1.88
N ALA A 301 8.61 -2.82 -0.77
CA ALA A 301 7.54 -2.77 0.22
C ALA A 301 6.48 -1.68 0.01
N GLY A 302 6.80 -0.61 -0.74
CA GLY A 302 5.95 0.59 -0.72
C GLY A 302 5.70 1.06 0.72
N GLY A 303 4.44 1.36 1.05
CA GLY A 303 3.98 1.70 2.40
C GLY A 303 3.70 0.52 3.33
N PHE A 304 3.86 -0.72 2.85
CA PHE A 304 3.41 -1.92 3.57
C PHE A 304 3.98 -2.02 4.99
N ILE A 305 5.27 -1.77 5.18
CA ILE A 305 5.93 -1.90 6.47
C ILE A 305 5.41 -0.84 7.45
N ASP A 306 5.34 0.41 7.02
CA ASP A 306 4.81 1.53 7.82
C ASP A 306 3.36 1.26 8.25
N ILE A 307 2.52 0.80 7.33
CA ILE A 307 1.11 0.50 7.58
C ILE A 307 0.97 -0.70 8.52
N ALA A 308 1.60 -1.83 8.19
CA ALA A 308 1.44 -3.07 8.96
C ALA A 308 1.99 -2.93 10.38
N TYR A 309 3.08 -2.18 10.56
CA TYR A 309 3.67 -1.95 11.88
C TYR A 309 2.75 -1.15 12.80
N ASN A 310 1.97 -0.20 12.26
CA ASN A 310 1.19 0.75 13.06
C ASN A 310 -0.31 0.43 13.15
N ALA A 311 -0.84 -0.40 12.24
CA ALA A 311 -2.21 -0.91 12.35
C ALA A 311 -2.38 -1.82 13.59
N ARG A 312 -3.63 -1.94 14.05
CA ARG A 312 -4.01 -2.88 15.12
C ARG A 312 -4.66 -4.13 14.55
N ASP A 313 -5.52 -3.95 13.56
CA ASP A 313 -6.34 -4.99 12.96
C ASP A 313 -5.92 -5.16 11.50
N LEU A 314 -5.32 -6.30 11.18
CA LEU A 314 -4.71 -6.59 9.88
C LEU A 314 -5.47 -7.66 9.10
N ILE A 315 -5.58 -7.45 7.80
CA ILE A 315 -6.04 -8.46 6.87
C ILE A 315 -5.04 -8.59 5.74
N PHE A 316 -4.66 -9.82 5.46
CA PHE A 316 -3.83 -10.19 4.32
C PHE A 316 -4.69 -10.86 3.27
N THR A 317 -4.77 -10.26 2.08
CA THR A 317 -5.61 -10.74 0.98
C THR A 317 -4.77 -11.31 -0.15
N GLY A 318 -5.31 -12.32 -0.82
CA GLY A 318 -4.76 -12.81 -2.08
C GLY A 318 -5.10 -14.27 -2.30
N THR A 319 -4.82 -14.75 -3.50
CA THR A 319 -5.09 -16.15 -3.83
C THR A 319 -4.29 -17.13 -2.97
N PHE A 320 -4.76 -18.36 -2.86
CA PHE A 320 -4.09 -19.44 -2.10
C PHE A 320 -2.84 -19.97 -2.82
N THR A 321 -2.95 -20.17 -4.13
CA THR A 321 -1.88 -20.53 -5.05
C THR A 321 -1.84 -19.54 -6.22
N THR A 322 -0.77 -19.54 -6.99
CA THR A 322 -0.61 -18.65 -8.16
C THR A 322 0.11 -19.35 -9.31
N ALA A 323 0.38 -18.61 -10.39
CA ALA A 323 1.01 -19.08 -11.62
C ALA A 323 0.18 -20.14 -12.39
N GLY A 324 -1.11 -19.86 -12.59
CA GLY A 324 -2.03 -20.64 -13.41
C GLY A 324 -3.26 -21.19 -12.68
N LEU A 325 -3.62 -20.62 -11.52
CA LEU A 325 -4.87 -20.94 -10.84
C LEU A 325 -6.05 -20.48 -11.69
N GLU A 326 -6.97 -21.40 -11.98
CA GLU A 326 -8.24 -21.15 -12.66
C GLU A 326 -9.36 -21.78 -11.82
N ALA A 327 -10.40 -21.01 -11.51
CA ALA A 327 -11.53 -21.47 -10.73
C ALA A 327 -12.85 -20.99 -11.34
N GLU A 328 -13.87 -21.84 -11.20
CA GLU A 328 -15.25 -21.55 -11.56
C GLU A 328 -16.00 -21.09 -10.30
N ILE A 329 -16.70 -19.96 -10.42
CA ILE A 329 -17.44 -19.31 -9.33
C ILE A 329 -18.92 -19.30 -9.71
N GLY A 330 -19.79 -19.63 -8.76
CA GLY A 330 -21.24 -19.46 -8.91
C GLY A 330 -22.02 -19.84 -7.67
N ALA A 331 -23.34 -19.99 -7.78
CA ALA A 331 -24.22 -20.33 -6.65
C ALA A 331 -23.87 -21.64 -5.93
N GLY A 332 -23.11 -22.53 -6.60
CA GLY A 332 -22.56 -23.75 -6.01
C GLY A 332 -21.39 -23.53 -5.04
N GLY A 333 -20.77 -22.34 -5.03
CA GLY A 333 -19.53 -22.03 -4.34
C GLY A 333 -18.37 -21.87 -5.31
N LEU A 334 -17.22 -22.47 -4.97
CA LEU A 334 -15.98 -22.42 -5.72
C LEU A 334 -15.58 -23.83 -6.19
N ASN A 335 -15.24 -23.97 -7.48
CA ASN A 335 -14.64 -25.18 -8.04
C ASN A 335 -13.28 -24.86 -8.66
N ILE A 336 -12.21 -25.55 -8.26
CA ILE A 336 -10.88 -25.35 -8.81
C ILE A 336 -10.77 -26.15 -10.11
N ALA A 337 -10.88 -25.46 -11.25
CA ALA A 337 -10.72 -26.06 -12.57
C ALA A 337 -9.26 -26.43 -12.85
N ARG A 338 -8.32 -25.59 -12.38
CA ARG A 338 -6.88 -25.82 -12.49
C ARG A 338 -6.14 -25.23 -11.31
N GLU A 339 -5.31 -26.04 -10.66
CA GLU A 339 -4.51 -25.58 -9.54
C GLU A 339 -3.29 -24.73 -9.97
N GLY A 340 -2.97 -23.73 -9.16
CA GLY A 340 -1.77 -22.90 -9.31
C GLY A 340 -0.49 -23.68 -9.03
N ARG A 341 0.55 -23.44 -9.82
CA ARG A 341 1.85 -24.14 -9.71
C ARG A 341 2.70 -23.67 -8.54
N VAL A 342 2.45 -22.46 -8.03
CA VAL A 342 3.24 -21.85 -6.96
C VAL A 342 2.35 -21.70 -5.72
N ARG A 343 2.76 -22.32 -4.62
CA ARG A 343 2.11 -22.18 -3.31
C ARG A 343 2.51 -20.84 -2.70
N LYS A 344 1.56 -20.18 -2.03
CA LYS A 344 1.82 -18.94 -1.29
C LYS A 344 2.01 -19.18 0.21
N PHE A 345 1.54 -20.31 0.74
CA PHE A 345 1.90 -20.80 2.07
C PHE A 345 3.17 -21.64 1.96
N VAL A 346 4.33 -21.03 2.22
CA VAL A 346 5.66 -21.59 1.98
C VAL A 346 6.35 -21.97 3.28
N SER A 347 7.40 -22.81 3.23
CA SER A 347 8.14 -23.14 4.45
C SER A 347 8.92 -21.94 4.98
N GLU A 348 9.56 -21.18 4.08
CA GLU A 348 10.35 -19.98 4.37
C GLU A 348 10.09 -18.95 3.27
N ALA A 349 9.85 -17.70 3.65
CA ALA A 349 9.67 -16.61 2.71
C ALA A 349 11.02 -16.11 2.17
N GLU A 350 11.07 -15.73 0.90
CA GLU A 350 12.32 -15.23 0.27
C GLU A 350 12.83 -13.91 0.87
N GLN A 351 11.92 -13.13 1.45
CA GLN A 351 12.19 -11.95 2.27
C GLN A 351 11.10 -11.82 3.34
N ILE A 352 11.45 -11.26 4.50
CA ILE A 352 10.47 -10.87 5.51
C ILE A 352 10.07 -9.42 5.21
N THR A 353 8.88 -9.19 4.66
CA THR A 353 8.35 -7.81 4.62
C THR A 353 7.83 -7.42 6.00
N TYR A 354 7.11 -8.32 6.68
CA TYR A 354 6.60 -8.06 8.02
C TYR A 354 6.44 -9.34 8.86
N PRO A 355 6.91 -9.39 10.12
CA PRO A 355 6.78 -10.57 10.97
C PRO A 355 5.43 -10.58 11.70
N VAL A 356 4.37 -11.09 11.04
CA VAL A 356 2.98 -11.01 11.51
C VAL A 356 2.78 -11.68 12.87
N MET A 357 3.09 -12.98 13.01
CA MET A 357 2.84 -13.72 14.26
C MET A 357 3.61 -13.16 15.46
N LYS A 358 4.84 -12.67 15.22
CA LYS A 358 5.63 -11.98 16.24
C LYS A 358 4.87 -10.77 16.79
N ASN A 359 4.31 -9.95 15.91
CA ASN A 359 3.61 -8.74 16.30
C ASN A 359 2.19 -8.99 16.85
N VAL A 360 1.53 -10.07 16.44
CA VAL A 360 0.32 -10.58 17.12
C VAL A 360 0.66 -10.91 18.58
N ARG A 361 1.79 -11.59 18.83
CA ARG A 361 2.23 -11.98 20.18
C ARG A 361 2.71 -10.80 21.04
N GLU A 362 3.53 -9.93 20.47
CA GLU A 362 4.28 -8.91 21.24
C GLU A 362 3.59 -7.55 21.28
N ARG A 363 2.76 -7.21 20.28
CA ARG A 363 2.14 -5.89 20.13
C ARG A 363 0.62 -5.91 20.26
N GLY A 364 0.02 -7.10 20.43
CA GLY A 364 -1.42 -7.29 20.54
C GLY A 364 -2.16 -6.93 19.25
N GLN A 365 -1.52 -7.10 18.10
CA GLN A 365 -2.21 -6.99 16.81
C GLN A 365 -3.13 -8.19 16.59
N THR A 366 -4.19 -7.99 15.81
CA THR A 366 -4.98 -9.08 15.25
C THR A 366 -4.68 -9.21 13.77
N ALA A 367 -4.72 -10.43 13.24
CA ALA A 367 -4.49 -10.65 11.82
C ALA A 367 -5.34 -11.81 11.26
N LYS A 368 -5.86 -11.62 10.04
CA LYS A 368 -6.49 -12.66 9.22
C LYS A 368 -5.81 -12.79 7.87
N ILE A 369 -5.84 -13.99 7.30
CA ILE A 369 -5.44 -14.25 5.91
C ILE A 369 -6.69 -14.70 5.16
N ILE A 370 -7.10 -13.95 4.15
CA ILE A 370 -8.30 -14.20 3.34
C ILE A 370 -7.86 -14.57 1.93
N THR A 371 -8.28 -15.76 1.51
CA THR A 371 -8.09 -16.27 0.15
C THR A 371 -9.44 -16.56 -0.49
N GLU A 372 -9.43 -16.99 -1.75
CA GLU A 372 -10.64 -17.35 -2.48
C GLU A 372 -11.33 -18.59 -1.92
N ARG A 373 -10.56 -19.47 -1.26
CA ARG A 373 -11.00 -20.80 -0.84
C ARG A 373 -11.04 -21.01 0.67
N ALA A 374 -10.33 -20.18 1.43
CA ALA A 374 -10.11 -20.36 2.87
C ALA A 374 -9.81 -19.04 3.59
N VAL A 375 -10.23 -18.96 4.86
CA VAL A 375 -9.88 -17.88 5.78
C VAL A 375 -9.14 -18.45 6.97
N PHE A 376 -8.03 -17.81 7.34
CA PHE A 376 -7.26 -18.15 8.52
C PHE A 376 -7.22 -17.00 9.50
N GLU A 377 -7.38 -17.30 10.79
CA GLU A 377 -6.93 -16.42 11.86
C GLU A 377 -5.45 -16.68 12.16
N VAL A 378 -4.70 -15.62 12.42
CA VAL A 378 -3.29 -15.70 12.82
C VAL A 378 -3.20 -15.61 14.34
N GLU A 379 -2.89 -16.73 14.99
CA GLU A 379 -2.62 -16.77 16.43
C GLU A 379 -1.12 -16.66 16.73
N PRO A 380 -0.73 -16.34 17.98
CA PRO A 380 0.68 -16.24 18.37
C PRO A 380 1.54 -17.47 18.06
N ASP A 381 0.96 -18.65 17.92
CA ASP A 381 1.63 -19.94 17.74
C ASP A 381 1.20 -20.69 16.47
N GLY A 382 0.46 -20.05 15.55
CA GLY A 382 0.19 -20.59 14.22
C GLY A 382 -1.14 -20.14 13.61
N LEU A 383 -1.42 -20.67 12.41
CA LEU A 383 -2.66 -20.38 11.69
C LEU A 383 -3.82 -21.26 12.16
N VAL A 384 -5.02 -20.70 12.23
CA VAL A 384 -6.27 -21.43 12.51
C VAL A 384 -7.18 -21.31 11.30
N LEU A 385 -7.51 -22.42 10.64
CA LEU A 385 -8.48 -22.42 9.55
C LEU A 385 -9.89 -22.24 10.11
N THR A 386 -10.55 -21.12 9.79
CA THR A 386 -11.85 -20.75 10.37
C THR A 386 -13.00 -20.77 9.36
N GLU A 387 -12.72 -20.56 8.08
CA GLU A 387 -13.71 -20.65 7.00
C GLU A 387 -13.16 -21.37 5.78
N VAL A 388 -14.03 -22.07 5.06
CA VAL A 388 -13.73 -22.71 3.78
C VAL A 388 -14.85 -22.43 2.77
N ALA A 389 -14.51 -22.18 1.50
CA ALA A 389 -15.50 -21.99 0.46
C ALA A 389 -16.29 -23.28 0.22
N LYS A 390 -17.58 -23.15 -0.09
CA LYS A 390 -18.39 -24.30 -0.50
C LYS A 390 -17.81 -24.90 -1.79
N GLY A 391 -17.67 -26.23 -1.84
CA GLY A 391 -17.07 -26.95 -2.97
C GLY A 391 -15.59 -27.27 -2.82
N ILE A 392 -14.93 -26.73 -1.79
CA ILE A 392 -13.50 -26.94 -1.50
C ILE A 392 -13.33 -28.07 -0.48
N ASP A 393 -12.46 -29.03 -0.80
CA ASP A 393 -12.07 -30.09 0.12
C ASP A 393 -10.91 -29.61 1.00
N VAL A 394 -11.10 -29.63 2.32
CA VAL A 394 -10.10 -29.11 3.28
C VAL A 394 -8.76 -29.83 3.16
N GLN A 395 -8.75 -31.14 2.93
CA GLN A 395 -7.50 -31.89 2.87
C GLN A 395 -6.75 -31.61 1.56
N ARG A 396 -7.41 -31.82 0.42
CA ARG A 396 -6.82 -31.73 -0.92
C ARG A 396 -6.53 -30.29 -1.36
N ASP A 397 -7.48 -29.39 -1.14
CA ASP A 397 -7.48 -28.06 -1.74
C ASP A 397 -6.93 -26.98 -0.80
N VAL A 398 -6.80 -27.29 0.49
CA VAL A 398 -6.24 -26.38 1.51
C VAL A 398 -4.96 -26.97 2.12
N LEU A 399 -5.06 -28.04 2.91
CA LEU A 399 -3.93 -28.53 3.71
C LEU A 399 -2.77 -29.07 2.85
N GLU A 400 -3.05 -29.81 1.78
CA GLU A 400 -2.03 -30.34 0.86
C GLU A 400 -1.41 -29.27 -0.04
N GLN A 401 -2.05 -28.10 -0.15
CA GLN A 401 -1.55 -26.94 -0.89
C GLN A 401 -0.67 -26.00 -0.04
N MET A 402 -0.47 -26.32 1.24
CA MET A 402 0.43 -25.58 2.13
C MET A 402 1.76 -26.33 2.30
N ALA A 403 2.87 -25.61 2.39
CA ALA A 403 4.19 -26.19 2.69
C ALA A 403 4.42 -26.42 4.20
N PHE A 404 3.47 -25.99 5.04
CA PHE A 404 3.41 -26.25 6.47
C PHE A 404 1.93 -26.39 6.87
N ARG A 405 1.64 -27.11 7.97
CA ARG A 405 0.26 -27.26 8.44
C ARG A 405 -0.16 -26.07 9.31
N PRO A 406 -1.43 -25.64 9.24
CA PRO A 406 -1.98 -24.75 10.26
C PRO A 406 -1.91 -25.42 11.63
N LYS A 407 -1.90 -24.62 12.70
CA LYS A 407 -1.96 -25.10 14.09
C LYS A 407 -3.17 -26.01 14.30
N ARG A 408 -4.33 -25.60 13.79
CA ARG A 408 -5.56 -26.40 13.83
C ARG A 408 -6.56 -25.97 12.76
N VAL A 409 -7.52 -26.87 12.50
CA VAL A 409 -8.80 -26.54 11.88
C VAL A 409 -9.78 -26.24 12.99
N ALA A 410 -10.56 -25.16 12.88
CA ALA A 410 -11.56 -24.81 13.89
C ALA A 410 -12.60 -25.93 14.05
N GLU A 411 -13.00 -26.23 15.30
CA GLU A 411 -14.02 -27.25 15.60
C GLU A 411 -15.36 -26.92 14.92
N ASN A 412 -15.65 -25.62 14.80
CA ASN A 412 -16.82 -25.07 14.12
C ASN A 412 -16.43 -24.43 12.78
N LEU A 413 -15.63 -25.12 11.96
CA LEU A 413 -15.26 -24.66 10.61
C LEU A 413 -16.51 -24.23 9.84
N LYS A 414 -16.56 -22.96 9.46
CA LYS A 414 -17.71 -22.39 8.76
C LYS A 414 -17.54 -22.49 7.25
N LEU A 415 -18.65 -22.53 6.54
CA LEU A 415 -18.62 -22.18 5.13
C LEU A 415 -18.50 -20.66 4.99
N MET A 416 -17.71 -20.22 4.02
CA MET A 416 -17.75 -18.83 3.58
C MET A 416 -19.17 -18.48 3.08
N GLU A 417 -19.60 -17.24 3.31
CA GLU A 417 -20.93 -16.73 2.91
C GLU A 417 -21.21 -17.00 1.43
N ALA A 418 -22.43 -17.44 1.10
CA ALA A 418 -22.77 -17.87 -0.26
C ALA A 418 -22.81 -16.69 -1.24
N GLU A 419 -23.19 -15.51 -0.74
CA GLU A 419 -23.30 -14.25 -1.46
C GLU A 419 -21.94 -13.78 -2.03
N LEU A 420 -20.83 -14.25 -1.44
CA LEU A 420 -19.49 -13.95 -1.95
C LEU A 420 -19.28 -14.50 -3.37
N PHE A 421 -19.98 -15.58 -3.72
CA PHE A 421 -19.83 -16.35 -4.97
C PHE A 421 -20.99 -16.15 -5.95
N ALA A 422 -21.98 -15.31 -5.62
CA ALA A 422 -23.10 -14.98 -6.50
C ALA A 422 -22.79 -13.73 -7.33
N ASP A 423 -23.45 -13.54 -8.47
CA ASP A 423 -23.33 -12.30 -9.26
C ASP A 423 -23.89 -11.09 -8.51
#